data_AF-A0A3M0ZKY7-F1
#
_entry.id   AF-A0A3M0ZKY7-F1
#
_cell.length_a   1.000
_cell.length_b   1.000
_cell.length_c   1.000
_cell.angle_alpha   90.00
_cell.angle_beta   90.00
_cell.angle_gamma   90.00
#
_symmetry.space_group_name_H-M   'P 1'
#
loop_
_entity.id
_entity.type
_entity.pdbx_description
1 polymer ?
#
loop_
_entity_poly.entity_id
_entity_poly.type
_entity_poly.pdbx_seq_one_letter_code
_entity_poly.pdbx_strand_id
1 'polypeptide(L)'
;MVAVIWAFITWIWQLKNGLGVTGMNRPVYWGVYITNFVFFIGISHAGTLISAILRLCRAEWRRPITRMAEVITVMVLFFGVGSVILDLGRPDRVWYVIRYAHFTSPLLWDVTCITIY
;
A
#
# COMPACT_ATOMS: atom_id res chain seq x y z
N MET A 1 14.51 13.84 7.34
CA MET A 1 13.53 14.81 7.91
C MET A 1 12.93 15.73 6.85
N VAL A 2 13.74 16.43 6.05
CA VAL A 2 13.26 17.38 5.02
C VAL A 2 12.24 16.74 4.06
N ALA A 3 12.51 15.55 3.52
CA ALA A 3 11.59 14.87 2.60
C ALA A 3 10.21 14.54 3.22
N VAL A 4 10.16 14.16 4.49
CA VAL A 4 8.90 13.83 5.19
C VAL A 4 8.06 15.09 5.40
N ILE A 5 8.70 16.21 5.73
CA ILE A 5 8.03 17.51 5.88
C ILE A 5 7.45 17.95 4.53
N TRP A 6 8.23 17.86 3.45
CA TRP A 6 7.76 18.17 2.11
C TRP A 6 6.58 17.28 1.69
N ALA A 7 6.66 15.97 1.95
CA ALA A 7 5.56 15.05 1.65
C ALA A 7 4.27 15.42 2.39
N PHE A 8 4.37 15.85 3.65
CA PHE A 8 3.21 16.27 4.42
C PHE A 8 2.61 17.59 3.89
N ILE A 9 3.46 18.55 3.51
CA ILE A 9 3.03 19.83 2.92
C ILE A 9 2.32 19.60 1.58
N THR A 10 2.90 18.80 0.69
CA THR A 10 2.31 18.50 -0.63
C THR A 10 1.01 17.73 -0.49
N TRP A 11 0.90 16.83 0.49
CA TRP A 11 -0.35 16.13 0.77
C TRP A 11 -1.45 17.07 1.25
N ILE A 12 -1.16 18.00 2.17
CA ILE A 12 -2.15 19.02 2.59
C ILE A 12 -2.59 19.89 1.40
N TRP A 13 -1.64 20.27 0.54
CA TRP A 13 -1.93 21.04 -0.65
C TRP A 13 -2.84 20.28 -1.63
N GLN A 14 -2.61 18.98 -1.80
CA GLN A 14 -3.49 18.11 -2.58
C GLN A 14 -4.90 18.00 -1.96
N LEU A 15 -5.03 17.86 -0.64
CA LEU A 15 -6.34 17.79 0.01
C LEU A 15 -7.19 19.04 -0.23
N LYS A 16 -6.56 20.21 -0.33
CA LYS A 16 -7.24 21.48 -0.58
C LYS A 16 -7.59 21.71 -2.06
N ASN A 17 -6.70 21.34 -2.98
CA ASN A 17 -6.86 21.62 -4.41
C ASN A 17 -7.41 20.43 -5.22
N GLY A 18 -7.57 19.27 -4.56
CA GLY A 18 -8.08 18.04 -5.16
C GLY A 18 -6.99 17.19 -5.82
N LEU A 19 -7.37 15.98 -6.20
CA LEU A 19 -6.49 14.97 -6.81
C LEU A 19 -5.93 15.37 -8.20
N GLY A 20 -6.52 16.35 -8.90
CA GLY A 20 -6.03 16.78 -10.21
C GLY A 20 -4.61 17.37 -10.18
N VAL A 21 -4.18 17.82 -9.00
CA VAL A 21 -2.82 18.29 -8.72
C VAL A 21 -1.75 17.24 -9.04
N THR A 22 -2.06 15.95 -8.89
CA THR A 22 -1.10 14.86 -9.10
C THR A 22 -0.89 14.52 -10.58
N GLY A 23 -1.53 15.27 -11.48
CA GLY A 23 -1.50 15.00 -12.92
C GLY A 23 -2.52 13.94 -13.36
N MET A 24 -3.33 13.42 -12.45
CA MET A 24 -4.46 12.56 -12.80
C MET A 24 -5.51 13.38 -13.58
N ASN A 25 -5.88 12.87 -14.75
CA ASN A 25 -6.80 13.54 -15.67
C ASN A 25 -7.78 12.52 -16.25
N ARG A 26 -8.91 12.95 -16.80
CA ARG A 26 -9.81 12.03 -17.51
C ARG A 26 -9.17 11.71 -18.88
N PRO A 27 -9.01 10.43 -19.27
CA PRO A 27 -9.63 9.22 -18.71
C PRO A 27 -8.76 8.40 -17.72
N VAL A 28 -7.54 8.85 -17.38
CA VAL A 28 -6.60 8.16 -16.50
C VAL A 28 -6.83 8.57 -15.03
N TYR A 29 -7.73 7.85 -14.37
CA TYR A 29 -8.11 8.11 -12.97
C TYR A 29 -7.11 7.60 -11.94
N TRP A 30 -6.22 6.70 -12.32
CA TRP A 30 -5.22 6.09 -11.45
C TRP A 30 -3.82 6.46 -11.94
N GLY A 31 -3.11 7.25 -11.15
CA GLY A 31 -1.75 7.69 -11.43
C GLY A 31 -0.74 7.03 -10.51
N VAL A 32 0.23 7.84 -10.08
CA VAL A 32 1.40 7.41 -9.32
C VAL A 32 1.06 6.68 -8.03
N TYR A 33 -0.03 7.05 -7.34
CA TYR A 33 -0.40 6.42 -6.06
C TYR A 33 -0.77 4.94 -6.21
N ILE A 34 -1.64 4.61 -7.17
CA ILE A 34 -2.03 3.22 -7.42
C ILE A 34 -0.86 2.41 -7.99
N THR A 35 -0.03 3.02 -8.85
CA THR A 35 1.19 2.35 -9.33
C THR A 35 2.15 2.01 -8.18
N ASN A 36 2.38 2.95 -7.26
CA ASN A 36 3.22 2.72 -6.08
C ASN A 36 2.61 1.67 -5.15
N PHE A 37 1.29 1.71 -4.93
CA PHE A 37 0.58 0.70 -4.16
C PHE A 37 0.85 -0.71 -4.69
N VAL A 38 0.60 -0.95 -5.99
CA VAL A 38 0.81 -2.28 -6.60
C VAL A 38 2.29 -2.68 -6.54
N PHE A 39 3.21 -1.75 -6.79
CA PHE A 39 4.64 -1.99 -6.72
C PHE A 39 5.08 -2.45 -5.32
N PHE A 40 4.67 -1.73 -4.28
CA PHE A 40 5.04 -2.05 -2.91
C PHE A 40 4.38 -3.36 -2.43
N ILE A 41 3.10 -3.59 -2.72
CA ILE A 41 2.46 -4.88 -2.42
C ILE A 41 3.18 -6.05 -3.13
N GLY A 42 3.64 -5.85 -4.37
CA GLY A 42 4.44 -6.84 -5.08
C GLY A 42 5.75 -7.20 -4.37
N ILE A 43 6.48 -6.19 -3.87
CA ILE A 43 7.69 -6.41 -3.07
C ILE A 43 7.37 -7.14 -1.76
N SER A 44 6.27 -6.76 -1.11
CA SER A 44 5.83 -7.40 0.13
C SER A 44 5.60 -8.91 -0.06
N HIS A 45 4.90 -9.29 -1.13
CA HIS A 45 4.66 -10.69 -1.48
C HIS A 45 5.96 -11.46 -1.74
N ALA A 46 6.93 -10.86 -2.42
CA ALA A 46 8.22 -11.50 -2.67
C ALA A 46 8.93 -11.85 -1.35
N GLY A 47 8.89 -10.95 -0.35
CA GLY A 47 9.45 -11.20 0.98
C GLY A 47 8.79 -12.39 1.69
N THR A 48 7.46 -12.44 1.71
CA THR A 48 6.72 -13.56 2.31
C THR A 48 6.95 -14.89 1.57
N LEU A 49 7.02 -14.85 0.24
CA LEU A 49 7.27 -16.03 -0.58
C LEU A 49 8.64 -16.63 -0.28
N ILE A 50 9.68 -15.79 -0.22
CA ILE A 50 11.04 -16.22 0.13
C ILE A 50 11.07 -16.84 1.53
N SER A 51 10.44 -16.19 2.52
CA SER A 51 10.35 -16.73 3.89
C SER A 51 9.67 -18.11 3.92
N ALA A 52 8.53 -18.22 3.25
CA ALA A 52 7.73 -19.45 3.22
C ALA A 52 8.47 -20.60 2.51
N ILE A 53 9.03 -20.35 1.32
CA ILE A 53 9.75 -21.38 0.54
C ILE A 53 10.99 -21.85 1.30
N LEU A 54 11.80 -20.93 1.83
CA LEU A 54 13.01 -21.33 2.57
C LEU A 54 12.66 -22.15 3.82
N ARG A 55 11.53 -21.83 4.47
CA ARG A 55 11.02 -22.61 5.60
C ARG A 55 10.55 -23.99 5.16
N LEU A 56 9.85 -24.10 4.03
CA LEU A 56 9.36 -25.37 3.47
C LEU A 56 10.51 -26.28 3.03
N CYS A 57 11.52 -25.74 2.36
CA CYS A 57 12.72 -26.46 1.93
C CYS A 57 13.68 -26.80 3.07
N ARG A 58 13.35 -26.45 4.33
CA ARG A 58 14.17 -26.70 5.53
C ARG A 58 15.61 -26.19 5.44
N ALA A 59 15.88 -25.15 4.65
CA ALA A 59 17.22 -24.58 4.49
C ALA A 59 17.71 -23.96 5.81
N GLU A 60 18.75 -24.51 6.46
CA GLU A 60 19.18 -24.04 7.79
C GLU A 60 19.82 -22.64 7.79
N TRP A 61 20.46 -22.26 6.68
CA TRP A 61 21.07 -20.94 6.46
C TRP A 61 20.06 -19.81 6.28
N ARG A 62 18.75 -20.10 6.22
CA ARG A 62 17.70 -19.10 5.95
C ARG A 62 17.50 -18.07 7.04
N ARG A 63 17.89 -18.36 8.29
CA ARG A 63 17.55 -17.55 9.48
C ARG A 63 17.76 -16.04 9.33
N PRO A 64 18.92 -15.53 8.86
CA PRO A 64 19.12 -14.09 8.66
C PRO A 64 18.25 -13.53 7.51
N ILE A 65 18.11 -14.27 6.42
CA ILE A 65 17.37 -13.83 5.22
C ILE A 65 15.87 -13.78 5.50
N THR A 66 15.32 -14.79 6.17
CA THR A 66 13.92 -14.83 6.58
C THR A 66 13.57 -13.63 7.47
N ARG A 67 14.44 -13.27 8.43
CA ARG A 67 14.21 -12.09 9.30
C ARG A 67 14.22 -10.78 8.52
N MET A 68 15.17 -10.60 7.60
CA MET A 68 15.22 -9.41 6.75
C MET A 68 14.00 -9.34 5.83
N ALA A 69 13.61 -10.48 5.23
CA ALA A 69 12.44 -10.56 4.35
C ALA A 69 11.15 -10.18 5.09
N GLU A 70 10.93 -10.71 6.30
CA GLU A 70 9.76 -10.38 7.13
C GLU A 70 9.72 -8.89 7.48
N VAL A 71 10.85 -8.27 7.84
CA VAL A 71 10.90 -6.83 8.13
C VAL A 71 10.61 -6.00 6.89
N ILE A 72 11.18 -6.35 5.74
CA ILE A 72 10.93 -5.64 4.46
C ILE A 72 9.45 -5.73 4.10
N THR A 73 8.84 -6.91 4.19
CA THR A 73 7.41 -7.12 3.96
C THR A 73 6.58 -6.15 4.80
N VAL A 74 6.77 -6.10 6.11
CA VAL A 74 5.97 -5.23 6.99
C VAL A 74 6.18 -3.75 6.66
N MET A 75 7.43 -3.32 6.49
CA MET A 75 7.73 -1.91 6.18
C MET A 75 7.09 -1.47 4.87
N VAL A 76 7.23 -2.29 3.83
CA VAL A 76 6.70 -1.99 2.50
C VAL A 76 5.17 -2.02 2.47
N LEU A 77 4.55 -2.92 3.24
CA LEU A 77 3.09 -2.96 3.40
C LEU A 77 2.53 -1.63 3.93
N PHE A 78 3.19 -1.02 4.93
CA PHE A 78 2.78 0.30 5.43
C PHE A 78 2.84 1.39 4.36
N PHE A 79 3.87 1.39 3.50
CA PHE A 79 3.96 2.35 2.39
C PHE A 79 2.91 2.10 1.29
N GLY A 80 2.61 0.82 1.00
CA GLY A 80 1.55 0.43 0.09
C GLY A 80 0.17 0.91 0.57
N VAL A 81 -0.20 0.58 1.81
CA VAL A 81 -1.47 1.02 2.41
C VAL A 81 -1.57 2.54 2.50
N GLY A 82 -0.47 3.20 2.87
CA GLY A 82 -0.40 4.66 2.87
C GLY A 82 -0.71 5.25 1.49
N SER A 83 -0.17 4.67 0.42
CA SER A 83 -0.41 5.15 -0.95
C SER A 83 -1.89 5.08 -1.35
N VAL A 84 -2.62 4.05 -0.91
CA VAL A 84 -4.08 3.96 -1.13
C VAL A 84 -4.79 5.10 -0.41
N ILE A 85 -4.49 5.33 0.87
CA ILE A 85 -5.12 6.40 1.66
C ILE A 85 -4.88 7.78 1.04
N LEU A 86 -3.68 8.01 0.52
CA LEU A 86 -3.31 9.27 -0.15
C LEU A 86 -4.05 9.46 -1.49
N ASP A 87 -4.44 8.37 -2.17
CA ASP A 87 -5.22 8.41 -3.40
C ASP A 87 -6.70 8.74 -3.17
N LEU A 88 -7.22 8.60 -1.94
CA LEU A 88 -8.59 9.01 -1.64
C LEU A 88 -8.74 10.53 -1.75
N GLY A 89 -9.68 10.97 -2.59
CA GLY A 89 -10.04 12.39 -2.67
C GLY A 89 -10.70 12.93 -1.40
N ARG A 90 -11.22 12.04 -0.55
CA ARG A 90 -11.85 12.35 0.75
C ARG A 90 -11.45 11.30 1.79
N PRO A 91 -10.25 11.39 2.38
CA PRO A 91 -9.76 10.41 3.35
C PRO A 91 -10.62 10.38 4.62
N ASP A 92 -11.41 11.42 4.89
CA ASP A 92 -12.44 11.47 5.94
C ASP A 92 -13.45 10.30 5.87
N ARG A 93 -13.62 9.69 4.69
CA ARG A 93 -14.60 8.62 4.45
C ARG A 93 -14.02 7.22 4.45
N VAL A 94 -12.73 7.03 4.79
CA VAL A 94 -12.09 5.69 4.80
C VAL A 94 -12.87 4.69 5.67
N TRP A 95 -13.46 5.14 6.78
CA TRP A 95 -14.26 4.30 7.67
C TRP A 95 -15.52 3.71 7.00
N TYR A 96 -16.03 4.32 5.92
CA TYR A 96 -17.20 3.80 5.20
C TYR A 96 -16.92 2.48 4.48
N VAL A 97 -15.67 2.17 4.17
CA VAL A 97 -15.30 0.87 3.59
C VAL A 97 -15.67 -0.28 4.53
N ILE A 98 -15.54 -0.05 5.86
CA ILE A 98 -15.88 -1.04 6.88
C ILE A 98 -17.39 -1.00 7.20
N ARG A 99 -17.97 0.20 7.30
CA ARG A 99 -19.39 0.35 7.72
C ARG A 99 -20.39 -0.02 6.62
N TYR A 100 -20.06 0.23 5.36
CA TYR A 100 -20.91 0.05 4.18
C TYR A 100 -20.20 -0.84 3.14
N ALA A 101 -19.79 -2.02 3.57
CA ALA A 101 -19.06 -2.97 2.73
C ALA A 101 -19.94 -3.51 1.59
N HIS A 102 -19.46 -3.38 0.35
CA HIS A 102 -20.05 -4.00 -0.84
C HIS A 102 -19.18 -5.15 -1.35
N PHE A 103 -19.60 -6.40 -1.13
CA PHE A 103 -18.85 -7.61 -1.50
C PHE A 103 -18.66 -7.84 -3.01
N THR A 104 -19.37 -7.11 -3.86
CA THR A 104 -19.15 -7.14 -5.31
C THR A 104 -18.00 -6.22 -5.74
N SER A 105 -17.52 -5.33 -4.87
CA SER A 105 -16.47 -4.37 -5.18
C SER A 105 -15.08 -5.02 -5.06
N PRO A 106 -14.24 -4.99 -6.11
CA PRO A 106 -12.87 -5.49 -6.02
C PRO A 106 -12.02 -4.71 -5.00
N LEU A 107 -12.26 -3.41 -4.83
CA LEU A 107 -11.53 -2.58 -3.86
C LEU A 107 -11.80 -3.01 -2.40
N LEU A 108 -12.99 -3.54 -2.11
CA LEU A 108 -13.27 -4.08 -0.78
C LEU A 108 -12.44 -5.35 -0.53
N TRP A 109 -12.31 -6.19 -1.56
CA TRP A 109 -11.49 -7.40 -1.49
C TRP A 109 -10.03 -7.06 -1.28
N ASP A 110 -9.49 -6.04 -1.96
CA ASP A 110 -8.12 -5.58 -1.74
C ASP A 110 -7.90 -5.18 -0.27
N VAL A 111 -8.79 -4.36 0.30
CA VAL A 111 -8.71 -3.96 1.72
C VAL A 111 -8.80 -5.18 2.65
N THR A 112 -9.67 -6.13 2.35
CA THR A 112 -9.84 -7.35 3.15
C THR A 112 -8.59 -8.22 3.12
N CYS A 113 -8.04 -8.48 1.92
CA CYS A 113 -6.82 -9.26 1.74
C CYS A 113 -5.64 -8.62 2.47
N ILE A 114 -5.45 -7.30 2.33
CA ILE A 114 -4.34 -6.58 2.98
C ILE A 114 -4.51 -6.55 4.51
N THR A 115 -5.73 -6.50 5.03
CA THR A 115 -5.97 -6.51 6.49
C THR A 115 -5.68 -7.87 7.11
N ILE A 116 -5.85 -8.95 6.35
CA ILE A 116 -5.59 -10.34 6.81
C ILE A 116 -4.12 -10.73 6.62
N TYR A 117 -3.47 -10.15 5.61
CA TYR A 117 -2.08 -10.39 5.24
C TYR A 117 -1.08 -9.92 6.31
#